data_AF-A0A354S8P5-F1
#
_entry.id   AF-A0A354S8P5-F1
#
_cell.length_a   1.000
_cell.length_b   1.000
_cell.length_c   1.000
_cell.angle_alpha   90.00
_cell.angle_beta   90.00
_cell.angle_gamma   90.00
#
_symmetry.space_group_name_H-M   'P 1'
#
loop_
_entity.id
_entity.type
_entity.pdbx_description
1 polymer ?
#
loop_
_entity_poly.entity_id
_entity_poly.type
_entity_poly.pdbx_seq_one_letter_code
_entity_poly.pdbx_strand_id
1 'polypeptide(L)'
;MMHSDHVFLVGAGAEAFAQERGMGLVPNDTFLTHRRHAQYAAWAEQHKRGTVGVVVRDAQGHLAAGTSTGGMMGKRWGRVGDVPVLGAGTYADDAGAAISCTGHGEYFIRESVAYQVNAQMIWGQKTLADAAHYTLFEVLNADAGQGGLIGLDAEGHAVMTFNSPGMYRGAKGVEVRSQTGVPTRYVGIYGE
;
A
#
# COMPACT_ATOMS: atom_id res chain seq x y z
N MET A 1 -3.51 9.21 14.75
CA MET A 1 -4.93 9.38 14.41
C MET A 1 -5.81 9.50 15.66
N MET A 2 -5.94 8.50 16.53
CA MET A 2 -6.91 8.55 17.65
C MET A 2 -6.48 9.38 18.89
N HIS A 3 -5.25 9.90 18.92
CA HIS A 3 -4.66 10.49 20.14
C HIS A 3 -3.95 11.84 19.88
N SER A 4 -4.23 12.49 18.75
CA SER A 4 -3.70 13.80 18.37
C SER A 4 -4.55 14.37 17.23
N ASP A 5 -4.67 15.70 17.17
CA ASP A 5 -5.28 16.43 16.04
C ASP A 5 -4.38 16.46 14.79
N HIS A 6 -3.19 15.86 14.86
CA HIS A 6 -2.25 15.78 13.75
C HIS A 6 -2.41 14.48 12.95
N VAL A 7 -2.28 14.61 11.63
CA VAL A 7 -2.35 13.49 10.68
C VAL A 7 -0.99 12.82 10.50
N PHE A 8 0.10 13.57 10.63
CA PHE A 8 1.43 13.08 10.27
C PHE A 8 2.54 13.63 11.19
N LEU A 9 3.39 12.75 11.71
CA LEU A 9 4.55 13.06 12.55
C LEU A 9 5.77 12.33 11.99
N VAL A 10 6.96 12.92 12.13
CA VAL A 10 8.22 12.36 11.58
C VAL A 10 9.38 12.45 12.57
N GLY A 11 10.35 11.53 12.42
CA GLY A 11 11.61 11.54 13.15
C GLY A 11 11.46 11.54 14.68
N ALA A 12 12.35 12.25 15.36
CA ALA A 12 12.39 12.30 16.82
C ALA A 12 11.07 12.80 17.47
N GLY A 13 10.32 13.67 16.79
CA GLY A 13 9.02 14.12 17.30
C GLY A 13 7.97 13.01 17.30
N ALA A 14 8.00 12.12 16.31
CA ALA A 14 7.12 10.95 16.28
C ALA A 14 7.48 9.93 17.38
N GLU A 15 8.77 9.74 17.65
CA GLU A 15 9.25 8.86 18.74
C GLU A 15 8.86 9.41 20.11
N ALA A 16 9.06 10.72 20.34
CA ALA A 16 8.66 11.39 21.57
C ALA A 16 7.15 11.23 21.81
N PHE A 17 6.33 11.50 20.79
CA PHE A 17 4.89 11.28 20.88
C PHE A 17 4.54 9.82 21.21
N ALA A 18 5.25 8.85 20.62
CA ALA A 18 5.01 7.45 20.91
C ALA A 18 5.30 7.11 22.39
N GLN A 19 6.39 7.64 22.94
CA GLN A 19 6.75 7.48 24.35
C GLN A 19 5.73 8.14 25.29
N GLU A 20 5.23 9.33 24.96
CA GLU A 20 4.14 9.98 25.71
C GLU A 20 2.83 9.18 25.71
N ARG A 21 2.68 8.23 24.79
CA ARG A 21 1.57 7.26 24.74
C ARG A 21 1.92 5.92 25.38
N GLY A 22 3.07 5.81 26.04
CA GLY A 22 3.51 4.60 26.73
C GLY A 22 4.05 3.51 25.80
N MET A 23 4.36 3.81 24.54
CA MET A 23 5.01 2.86 23.64
C MET A 23 6.51 2.76 23.96
N GLY A 24 6.99 1.54 24.15
CA GLY A 24 8.41 1.27 24.33
C GLY A 24 9.17 1.45 23.00
N LEU A 25 10.31 2.14 23.06
CA LEU A 25 11.25 2.17 21.94
C LEU A 25 12.13 0.93 21.98
N VAL A 26 12.52 0.45 20.80
CA VAL A 26 13.47 -0.65 20.64
C VAL A 26 14.76 -0.14 20.02
N PRO A 27 15.90 -0.80 20.30
CA PRO A 27 17.15 -0.51 19.60
C PRO A 27 17.00 -0.65 18.08
N ASN A 28 17.67 0.21 17.31
CA ASN A 28 17.57 0.21 15.84
C ASN A 28 18.07 -1.09 15.19
N ASP A 29 18.99 -1.81 15.85
CA ASP A 29 19.52 -3.08 15.37
C ASP A 29 18.52 -4.25 15.47
N THR A 30 17.42 -4.09 16.22
CA THR A 30 16.33 -5.07 16.35
C THR A 30 15.79 -5.53 14.99
N PHE A 31 15.77 -4.64 13.99
CA PHE A 31 15.23 -4.94 12.66
C PHE A 31 16.30 -5.42 11.66
N LEU A 32 17.57 -5.49 12.05
CA LEU A 32 18.65 -5.97 11.21
C LEU A 32 18.61 -7.50 11.13
N THR A 33 18.64 -8.02 9.90
CA THR A 33 18.67 -9.47 9.65
C THR A 33 19.84 -9.80 8.73
N HIS A 34 20.42 -11.00 8.88
CA HIS A 34 21.50 -11.47 8.00
C HIS A 34 21.13 -11.36 6.52
N ARG A 35 19.88 -11.70 6.16
CA ARG A 35 19.36 -11.57 4.80
C ARG A 35 19.38 -10.13 4.29
N ARG A 36 18.92 -9.16 5.10
CA ARG A 36 18.92 -7.74 4.70
C ARG A 36 20.34 -7.17 4.66
N HIS A 37 21.23 -7.60 5.54
CA HIS A 37 22.64 -7.21 5.53
C HIS A 37 23.36 -7.69 4.25
N ALA A 38 23.14 -8.94 3.85
CA ALA A 38 23.69 -9.47 2.59
C ALA A 38 23.14 -8.71 1.36
N GLN A 39 21.85 -8.38 1.35
CA GLN A 39 21.25 -7.55 0.30
C GLN A 39 21.83 -6.13 0.27
N TYR A 40 22.12 -5.54 1.44
CA TYR A 40 22.78 -4.25 1.52
C TYR A 40 24.20 -4.31 0.95
N ALA A 41 24.99 -5.35 1.24
CA ALA A 41 26.33 -5.50 0.67
C ALA A 41 26.33 -5.59 -0.87
N ALA A 42 25.28 -6.17 -1.45
CA ALA A 42 25.10 -6.31 -2.91
C ALA A 42 24.13 -5.27 -3.52
N TRP A 43 23.80 -4.19 -2.80
CA TRP A 43 22.65 -3.35 -3.16
C TRP A 43 22.82 -2.57 -4.47
N ALA A 44 24.06 -2.27 -4.87
CA ALA A 44 24.37 -1.62 -6.14
C ALA A 44 23.86 -2.44 -7.35
N GLU A 45 23.69 -3.76 -7.17
CA GLU A 45 23.23 -4.69 -8.21
C GLU A 45 21.77 -5.14 -8.01
N GLN A 46 21.17 -4.89 -6.82
CA GLN A 46 19.86 -5.43 -6.45
C GLN A 46 18.92 -4.35 -5.87
N HIS A 47 17.99 -3.89 -6.70
CA HIS A 47 16.96 -2.91 -6.33
C HIS A 47 15.74 -3.57 -5.65
N LYS A 48 15.95 -4.40 -4.63
CA LYS A 48 14.86 -5.09 -3.92
C LYS A 48 14.13 -4.16 -2.97
N ARG A 49 12.79 -4.22 -3.00
CA ARG A 49 11.90 -3.40 -2.18
C ARG A 49 11.09 -4.27 -1.22
N GLY A 50 10.61 -3.67 -0.13
CA GLY A 50 9.79 -4.36 0.86
C GLY A 50 8.82 -3.40 1.49
N THR A 51 7.60 -3.39 0.97
CA THR A 51 6.45 -2.71 1.56
C THR A 51 5.40 -3.77 1.83
N VAL A 52 4.71 -3.63 2.95
CA VAL A 52 3.55 -4.46 3.31
C VAL A 52 2.33 -3.56 3.39
N GLY A 53 1.19 -4.11 3.00
CA GLY A 53 -0.06 -3.37 2.87
C GLY A 53 -1.24 -4.25 3.21
N VAL A 54 -2.31 -3.63 3.71
CA VAL A 54 -3.60 -4.26 3.94
C VAL A 54 -4.71 -3.28 3.59
N VAL A 55 -5.76 -3.78 2.97
CA VAL A 55 -7.04 -3.10 2.78
C VAL A 55 -8.13 -4.01 3.31
N VAL A 56 -9.09 -3.42 4.02
CA VAL A 56 -10.19 -4.16 4.66
C VAL A 56 -11.51 -3.43 4.47
N ARG A 57 -12.58 -4.22 4.50
CA ARG A 57 -13.96 -3.77 4.52
C ARG A 57 -14.65 -4.47 5.68
N ASP A 58 -15.37 -3.73 6.51
CA ASP A 58 -16.17 -4.32 7.58
C ASP A 58 -17.56 -4.78 7.09
N ALA A 59 -18.41 -5.22 8.02
CA ALA A 59 -19.76 -5.68 7.69
C ALA A 59 -20.73 -4.54 7.35
N GLN A 60 -20.42 -3.32 7.79
CA GLN A 60 -21.19 -2.10 7.53
C GLN A 60 -20.81 -1.45 6.19
N GLY A 61 -19.69 -1.89 5.60
CA GLY A 61 -19.16 -1.36 4.35
C GLY A 61 -18.07 -0.31 4.54
N HIS A 62 -17.63 -0.05 5.77
CA HIS A 62 -16.53 0.89 6.02
C HIS A 62 -15.21 0.30 5.55
N LEU A 63 -14.40 1.17 4.95
CA LEU A 63 -13.13 0.84 4.33
C LEU A 63 -11.97 1.37 5.17
N ALA A 64 -10.91 0.58 5.26
CA ALA A 64 -9.67 1.01 5.87
C ALA A 64 -8.46 0.46 5.12
N ALA A 65 -7.39 1.26 5.09
CA ALA A 65 -6.10 0.89 4.50
C ALA A 65 -4.98 1.13 5.50
N GLY A 66 -3.98 0.26 5.48
CA GLY A 66 -2.76 0.41 6.26
C GLY A 66 -1.55 -0.09 5.48
N THR A 67 -0.50 0.72 5.44
CA THR A 67 0.72 0.41 4.69
C THR A 67 1.94 0.72 5.55
N SER A 68 2.97 -0.13 5.49
CA SER A 68 4.22 0.04 6.24
C SER A 68 5.43 -0.41 5.42
N THR A 69 6.57 0.24 5.63
CA THR A 69 7.78 -0.02 4.86
C THR A 69 9.05 0.34 5.62
N GLY A 70 10.14 -0.40 5.33
CA GLY A 70 11.49 0.03 5.69
C GLY A 70 12.07 1.05 4.70
N GLY A 71 11.39 1.29 3.57
CA GLY A 71 11.86 2.11 2.46
C GLY A 71 12.74 1.32 1.48
N MET A 72 13.59 2.05 0.75
CA MET A 72 14.49 1.46 -0.23
C MET A 72 15.86 1.15 0.37
N MET A 73 16.50 0.09 -0.15
CA MET A 73 17.89 -0.19 0.14
C MET A 73 18.78 0.96 -0.37
N GLY A 74 19.80 1.34 0.39
CA GLY A 74 20.71 2.45 0.01
C GLY A 74 20.07 3.84 0.01
N LYS A 75 18.88 4.01 0.62
CA LYS A 75 18.22 5.31 0.72
C LYS A 75 19.12 6.32 1.45
N ARG A 76 19.09 7.59 1.01
CA ARG A 76 19.69 8.69 1.77
C ARG A 76 18.94 8.87 3.08
N TRP A 77 19.64 9.34 4.12
CA TRP A 77 19.05 9.64 5.41
C TRP A 77 17.87 10.61 5.25
N GLY A 78 16.79 10.35 5.98
CA GLY A 78 15.58 11.17 5.90
C GLY A 78 14.75 11.04 4.62
N ARG A 79 15.13 10.20 3.64
CA ARG A 79 14.30 9.96 2.45
C ARG A 79 12.95 9.35 2.86
N VAL A 80 11.86 10.00 2.47
CA VAL A 80 10.48 9.55 2.65
C VAL A 80 9.94 9.04 1.32
N GLY A 81 9.28 7.87 1.37
CA GLY A 81 8.58 7.29 0.21
C GLY A 81 7.08 7.58 0.25
N ASP A 82 6.34 6.90 -0.61
CA ASP A 82 4.89 7.02 -0.80
C ASP A 82 4.06 6.55 0.39
N VAL A 83 4.50 5.50 1.07
CA VAL A 83 3.76 4.80 2.12
C VAL A 83 3.12 5.72 3.18
N PRO A 84 3.86 6.66 3.81
CA PRO A 84 3.28 7.55 4.80
C PRO A 84 2.62 8.80 4.20
N VAL A 85 2.68 9.01 2.89
CA VAL A 85 2.05 10.14 2.21
C VAL A 85 0.63 9.74 1.79
N LEU A 86 -0.36 10.31 2.45
CA LEU A 86 -1.77 10.03 2.16
C LEU A 86 -2.12 10.39 0.71
N GLY A 87 -2.77 9.46 0.02
CA GLY A 87 -3.10 9.59 -1.39
C GLY A 87 -1.99 9.15 -2.34
N ALA A 88 -0.76 8.95 -1.87
CA ALA A 88 0.30 8.33 -2.66
C ALA A 88 0.32 6.81 -2.43
N GLY A 89 0.76 6.37 -1.24
CA GLY A 89 0.93 4.96 -0.92
C GLY A 89 -0.21 4.33 -0.12
N THR A 90 -1.02 5.16 0.55
CA THR A 90 -2.13 4.72 1.40
C THR A 90 -3.30 5.68 1.26
N TYR A 91 -4.49 5.15 1.00
CA TYR A 91 -5.71 5.93 0.95
C TYR A 91 -6.94 5.07 1.28
N ALA A 92 -7.95 5.63 1.90
CA ALA A 92 -9.23 4.95 2.11
C ALA A 92 -10.38 5.96 2.15
N ASP A 93 -11.45 5.63 1.45
CA ASP A 93 -12.65 6.45 1.33
C ASP A 93 -13.85 5.53 1.07
N ASP A 94 -14.85 5.57 1.96
CA ASP A 94 -16.05 4.73 1.87
C ASP A 94 -16.88 4.99 0.60
N ALA A 95 -16.74 6.16 -0.03
CA ALA A 95 -17.40 6.47 -1.30
C ALA A 95 -16.67 5.92 -2.53
N GLY A 96 -15.44 5.43 -2.36
CA GLY A 96 -14.62 4.89 -3.44
C GLY A 96 -13.95 3.60 -3.00
N ALA A 97 -12.67 3.67 -2.62
CA ALA A 97 -11.91 2.47 -2.26
C ALA A 97 -10.86 2.69 -1.16
N ALA A 98 -10.57 1.61 -0.42
CA ALA A 98 -9.33 1.45 0.34
C ALA A 98 -8.22 0.91 -0.57
N ILE A 99 -7.06 1.56 -0.54
CA ILE A 99 -5.94 1.31 -1.44
C ILE A 99 -4.62 1.34 -0.65
N SER A 100 -3.79 0.33 -0.90
CA SER A 100 -2.44 0.23 -0.36
C SER A 100 -1.47 -0.13 -1.48
N CYS A 101 -0.38 0.64 -1.59
CA CYS A 101 0.57 0.54 -2.67
C CYS A 101 1.93 -0.01 -2.21
N THR A 102 2.67 -0.55 -3.18
CA THR A 102 4.07 -0.95 -3.03
C THR A 102 4.80 -0.65 -4.32
N GLY A 103 5.95 0.02 -4.27
CA GLY A 103 6.65 0.35 -5.50
C GLY A 103 7.79 1.35 -5.33
N HIS A 104 8.07 2.07 -6.41
CA HIS A 104 9.06 3.14 -6.43
C HIS A 104 8.41 4.42 -5.89
N GLY A 105 8.59 4.67 -4.60
CA GLY A 105 7.84 5.71 -3.89
C GLY A 105 7.84 7.10 -4.53
N GLU A 106 8.94 7.50 -5.19
CA GLU A 106 9.04 8.79 -5.88
C GLU A 106 7.96 8.95 -6.97
N TYR A 107 7.72 7.93 -7.79
CA TYR A 107 6.67 7.98 -8.83
C TYR A 107 5.27 7.87 -8.24
N PHE A 108 5.11 7.06 -7.18
CA PHE A 108 3.82 6.92 -6.50
C PHE A 108 3.38 8.22 -5.81
N ILE A 109 4.35 9.00 -5.30
CA ILE A 109 4.11 10.35 -4.79
C ILE A 109 3.74 11.31 -5.94
N ARG A 110 4.58 11.37 -6.98
CA ARG A 110 4.40 12.31 -8.11
C ARG A 110 3.02 12.17 -8.75
N GLU A 111 2.57 10.94 -8.95
CA GLU A 111 1.29 10.65 -9.60
C GLU A 111 0.12 10.48 -8.62
N SER A 112 0.36 10.61 -7.31
CA SER A 112 -0.67 10.46 -6.27
C SER A 112 -1.51 9.18 -6.46
N VAL A 113 -0.83 8.05 -6.66
CA VAL A 113 -1.39 6.81 -7.22
C VAL A 113 -2.66 6.34 -6.49
N ALA A 114 -2.60 6.21 -5.16
CA ALA A 114 -3.75 5.73 -4.39
C ALA A 114 -4.97 6.66 -4.53
N TYR A 115 -4.75 7.98 -4.44
CA TYR A 115 -5.83 8.95 -4.62
C TYR A 115 -6.33 9.00 -6.06
N GLN A 116 -5.45 8.87 -7.04
CA GLN A 116 -5.81 8.92 -8.47
C GLN A 116 -6.75 7.78 -8.86
N VAL A 117 -6.55 6.57 -8.30
CA VAL A 117 -7.49 5.46 -8.47
C VAL A 117 -8.84 5.82 -7.86
N ASN A 118 -8.87 6.31 -6.62
CA ASN A 118 -10.12 6.72 -5.95
C ASN A 118 -10.86 7.83 -6.73
N ALA A 119 -10.14 8.85 -7.19
CA ALA A 119 -10.68 9.95 -7.97
C ALA A 119 -11.28 9.48 -9.31
N GLN A 120 -10.64 8.50 -9.97
CA GLN A 120 -11.19 7.89 -11.18
C GLN A 120 -12.46 7.09 -10.93
N MET A 121 -12.62 6.49 -9.74
CA MET A 121 -13.88 5.83 -9.37
C MET A 121 -14.97 6.87 -9.11
N ILE A 122 -14.71 7.83 -8.22
CA ILE A 122 -15.73 8.77 -7.76
C ILE A 122 -16.13 9.76 -8.86
N TRP A 123 -15.15 10.32 -9.59
CA TRP A 123 -15.40 11.36 -10.59
C TRP A 123 -15.37 10.84 -12.02
N GLY A 124 -14.55 9.82 -12.28
CA GLY A 124 -14.46 9.17 -13.58
C GLY A 124 -15.47 8.05 -13.78
N GLN A 125 -16.22 7.67 -12.73
CA GLN A 125 -17.21 6.58 -12.74
C GLN A 125 -16.63 5.24 -13.23
N LYS A 126 -15.32 5.03 -13.04
CA LYS A 126 -14.65 3.79 -13.40
C LYS A 126 -14.86 2.73 -12.34
N THR A 127 -14.83 1.46 -12.75
CA THR A 127 -14.67 0.37 -11.80
C THR A 127 -13.31 0.47 -11.12
N LEU A 128 -13.20 -0.08 -9.90
CA LEU A 128 -11.92 -0.14 -9.20
C LEU A 128 -10.83 -0.86 -10.03
N ALA A 129 -11.21 -1.93 -10.75
CA ALA A 129 -10.31 -2.67 -11.62
C ALA A 129 -9.77 -1.82 -12.78
N ASP A 130 -10.65 -1.08 -13.47
CA ASP A 130 -10.25 -0.23 -14.60
C ASP A 130 -9.41 0.96 -14.15
N ALA A 131 -9.77 1.58 -13.02
CA ALA A 131 -9.02 2.69 -12.44
C ALA A 131 -7.61 2.25 -11.99
N ALA A 132 -7.51 1.09 -11.33
CA ALA A 132 -6.23 0.51 -10.92
C ALA A 132 -5.36 0.14 -12.11
N HIS A 133 -5.94 -0.49 -13.13
CA HIS A 133 -5.23 -0.86 -14.35
C HIS A 133 -4.69 0.38 -15.07
N TYR A 134 -5.54 1.37 -15.35
CA TYR A 134 -5.14 2.60 -16.03
C TYR A 134 -4.00 3.31 -15.27
N THR A 135 -4.13 3.44 -13.95
CA THR A 135 -3.12 4.12 -13.13
C THR A 135 -1.76 3.41 -13.16
N LEU A 136 -1.72 2.09 -13.06
CA LEU A 136 -0.45 1.35 -13.05
C LEU A 136 0.18 1.19 -14.43
N PHE A 137 -0.62 0.92 -15.46
CA PHE A 137 -0.11 0.52 -16.76
C PHE A 137 -0.01 1.66 -17.77
N GLU A 138 -0.76 2.74 -17.58
CA GLU A 138 -0.72 3.92 -18.45
C GLU A 138 0.01 5.08 -17.78
N VAL A 139 -0.40 5.48 -16.57
CA VAL A 139 0.17 6.64 -15.88
C VAL A 139 1.59 6.34 -15.37
N LEU A 140 1.73 5.35 -14.48
CA LEU A 140 3.03 5.03 -13.89
C LEU A 140 4.04 4.45 -14.89
N ASN A 141 3.57 3.71 -15.89
CA ASN A 141 4.44 3.08 -16.88
C ASN A 141 5.12 4.13 -17.79
N ALA A 142 4.44 5.24 -18.09
CA ALA A 142 5.01 6.35 -18.84
C ALA A 142 6.26 6.95 -18.16
N ASP A 143 6.32 6.86 -16.83
CA ASP A 143 7.40 7.39 -15.99
C ASP A 143 8.40 6.31 -15.52
N ALA A 144 8.35 5.09 -16.06
CA ALA A 144 9.15 3.95 -15.59
C ALA A 144 8.92 3.58 -14.10
N GLY A 145 7.76 3.95 -13.55
CA GLY A 145 7.33 3.59 -12.21
C GLY A 145 6.90 2.13 -12.12
N GLN A 146 7.72 1.29 -11.49
CA GLN A 146 7.36 -0.11 -11.19
C GLN A 146 6.84 -0.31 -9.77
N GLY A 147 5.77 -1.09 -9.65
CA GLY A 147 5.16 -1.47 -8.39
C GLY A 147 3.82 -2.18 -8.58
N GLY A 148 2.96 -2.06 -7.57
CA GLY A 148 1.63 -2.59 -7.56
C GLY A 148 0.80 -2.01 -6.44
N LEU A 149 -0.47 -2.40 -6.41
CA LEU A 149 -1.42 -2.02 -5.38
C LEU A 149 -2.41 -3.13 -5.12
N ILE A 150 -2.95 -3.10 -3.90
CA ILE A 150 -4.17 -3.80 -3.54
C ILE A 150 -5.27 -2.77 -3.30
N GLY A 151 -6.49 -3.09 -3.72
CA GLY A 151 -7.65 -2.22 -3.60
C GLY A 151 -8.90 -3.00 -3.19
N LEU A 152 -9.81 -2.35 -2.46
CA LEU A 152 -11.12 -2.88 -2.07
C LEU A 152 -12.15 -1.76 -2.04
N ASP A 153 -13.28 -1.93 -2.73
CA ASP A 153 -14.41 -0.98 -2.73
C ASP A 153 -15.51 -1.36 -1.71
N ALA A 154 -16.49 -0.47 -1.54
CA ALA A 154 -17.60 -0.63 -0.59
C ALA A 154 -18.57 -1.76 -0.97
N GLU A 155 -18.57 -2.20 -2.23
CA GLU A 155 -19.30 -3.37 -2.72
C GLU A 155 -18.55 -4.68 -2.45
N GLY A 156 -17.26 -4.60 -2.11
CA GLY A 156 -16.40 -5.74 -1.81
C GLY A 156 -15.65 -6.29 -3.02
N HIS A 157 -15.60 -5.57 -4.14
CA HIS A 157 -14.72 -5.91 -5.25
C HIS A 157 -13.28 -5.63 -4.87
N ALA A 158 -12.43 -6.65 -5.00
CA ALA A 158 -11.01 -6.56 -4.68
C ALA A 158 -10.17 -6.57 -5.96
N VAL A 159 -9.07 -5.83 -5.96
CA VAL A 159 -8.04 -5.90 -7.00
C VAL A 159 -6.68 -6.05 -6.35
N MET A 160 -5.82 -6.83 -6.98
CA MET A 160 -4.43 -6.97 -6.58
C MET A 160 -3.57 -7.02 -7.84
N THR A 161 -3.15 -5.84 -8.31
CA THR A 161 -2.53 -5.65 -9.63
C THR A 161 -1.16 -4.99 -9.50
N PHE A 162 -0.26 -5.29 -10.44
CA PHE A 162 1.12 -4.87 -10.40
C PHE A 162 1.77 -4.91 -11.80
N ASN A 163 2.67 -3.97 -12.06
CA ASN A 163 3.49 -3.90 -13.28
C ASN A 163 4.97 -4.24 -12.98
N SER A 164 5.31 -4.56 -11.73
CA SER A 164 6.61 -5.12 -11.34
C SER A 164 6.74 -6.59 -11.76
N PRO A 165 7.95 -7.19 -11.76
CA PRO A 165 8.12 -8.61 -12.08
C PRO A 165 7.31 -9.57 -11.19
N GLY A 166 6.99 -9.16 -9.97
CA GLY A 166 6.18 -9.93 -9.03
C GLY A 166 5.62 -9.05 -7.91
N MET A 167 4.59 -9.56 -7.22
CA MET A 167 4.03 -8.95 -6.01
C MET A 167 3.45 -10.04 -5.10
N TYR A 168 4.07 -10.26 -3.93
CA TYR A 168 3.52 -11.12 -2.90
C TYR A 168 2.18 -10.56 -2.41
N ARG A 169 1.13 -11.38 -2.47
CA ARG A 169 -0.22 -10.94 -2.12
C ARG A 169 -1.10 -12.11 -1.70
N GLY A 170 -2.11 -11.81 -0.92
CA GLY A 170 -3.13 -12.76 -0.54
C GLY A 170 -4.43 -12.03 -0.24
N ALA A 171 -5.54 -12.76 -0.34
CA ALA A 171 -6.86 -12.24 -0.07
C ALA A 171 -7.71 -13.27 0.67
N LYS A 172 -8.61 -12.77 1.51
CA LYS A 172 -9.65 -13.54 2.16
C LYS A 172 -10.96 -12.79 2.01
N GLY A 173 -11.98 -13.46 1.48
CA GLY A 173 -13.24 -12.80 1.23
C GLY A 173 -14.38 -13.75 0.93
N VAL A 174 -15.50 -13.18 0.54
CA VAL A 174 -16.68 -13.88 0.04
C VAL A 174 -16.96 -13.36 -1.36
N GLU A 175 -16.91 -14.23 -2.35
CA GLU A 175 -17.29 -13.92 -3.73
C GLU A 175 -18.68 -14.49 -3.99
N VAL A 176 -19.61 -13.68 -4.51
CA VAL A 176 -20.88 -14.19 -5.03
C VAL A 176 -20.72 -14.34 -6.53
N ARG A 177 -20.53 -15.58 -6.98
CA ARG A 177 -20.42 -15.84 -8.43
C ARG A 177 -21.78 -15.62 -9.08
N SER A 178 -21.81 -14.72 -10.08
CA SER A 178 -23.03 -14.33 -10.81
C SER A 178 -23.81 -15.52 -11.38
N GLN A 179 -23.13 -16.63 -11.66
CA GLN A 179 -23.72 -17.85 -12.22
C GLN A 179 -24.50 -18.71 -11.22
N THR A 180 -24.17 -18.64 -9.92
CA THR A 180 -24.79 -19.51 -8.90
C THR A 180 -25.53 -18.73 -7.82
N GLY A 181 -25.21 -17.45 -7.62
CA GLY A 181 -25.75 -16.64 -6.52
C GLY A 181 -25.33 -17.13 -5.13
N VAL A 182 -24.50 -18.17 -5.04
CA VAL A 182 -24.05 -18.77 -3.77
C VAL A 182 -22.79 -18.04 -3.29
N PRO A 183 -22.82 -17.43 -2.09
CA PRO A 183 -21.64 -16.81 -1.51
C PRO A 183 -20.55 -17.87 -1.25
N THR A 184 -19.41 -17.72 -1.90
CA THR A 184 -18.27 -18.63 -1.77
C THR A 184 -17.16 -17.93 -1.00
N ARG A 185 -16.77 -18.49 0.15
CA ARG A 185 -15.60 -18.03 0.90
C ARG A 185 -14.33 -18.46 0.19
N TYR A 186 -13.35 -17.57 0.13
CA TYR A 186 -12.04 -17.88 -0.43
C TYR A 186 -10.91 -17.38 0.48
N VAL A 187 -9.79 -18.12 0.44
CA VAL A 187 -8.49 -17.70 0.94
C VAL A 187 -7.50 -18.03 -0.16
N GLY A 188 -6.83 -17.02 -0.70
CA GLY A 188 -5.82 -17.19 -1.74
C GLY A 188 -4.49 -16.58 -1.30
N ILE A 189 -3.40 -17.33 -1.45
CA ILE A 189 -2.05 -16.79 -1.43
C ILE A 189 -1.55 -16.91 -2.87
N TYR A 190 -1.14 -15.78 -3.44
CA TYR A 190 -0.66 -15.71 -4.81
C TYR A 190 0.86 -15.52 -4.76
N GLY A 191 1.58 -16.57 -5.13
CA GLY A 191 3.02 -16.56 -5.38
C GLY A 191 3.32 -16.12 -6.82
N GLU A 192 4.61 -16.02 -7.13
CA GLU A 192 5.09 -15.79 -8.50
C GLU A 192 4.59 -16.86 -9.48
#